data_AF-A0A7S4ITA3-F1
#
_entry.id   AF-A0A7S4ITA3-F1
#
_cell.length_a   1.000
_cell.length_b   1.000
_cell.length_c   1.000
_cell.angle_alpha   90.00
_cell.angle_beta   90.00
_cell.angle_gamma   90.00
#
_symmetry.space_group_name_H-M   'P 1'
#
loop_
_entity.id
_entity.type
_entity.pdbx_description
1 polymer ?
#
loop_
_entity_poly.entity_id
_entity_poly.type
_entity_poly.pdbx_seq_one_letter_code
_entity_poly.pdbx_strand_id
1 'polypeptide(L)'
;APSIAPFAGSVVLGLAFVYYYRLGGASERKGYWDAIGTLSDIVVWGTRKLKGEGFDGLKKEGAFAKLLAGVQQNFCNNVKVEDGIAMNQALMENLFVVLICILNKIPVFMVGKPGSSKTLTMQVIASNLQGKQSEIPFWRQFPAVYIFQYQCSPMSDSHSIQHQFDMAVRYQQHAENTITVLLLDEVGLAEHSPDMPLKVLHGMLVDPPVSVVGLSNWVLDPAKMNRAICLQRTEPSQTDIQLTGQRILSTSPGEGVDNKIIVRNLTPLLSPLAQAYHAIYTKQKGRDFVGMRDYY
;
A
#
# COMPACT_ATOMS: atom_id res chain seq x y z
N ALA A 1 -29.03 -0.28 8.94
CA ALA A 1 -28.59 0.54 7.79
C ALA A 1 -28.71 -0.31 6.54
N PRO A 2 -29.10 0.24 5.36
CA PRO A 2 -29.18 -0.56 4.14
C PRO A 2 -27.81 -1.20 3.88
N SER A 3 -27.79 -2.52 3.66
CA SER A 3 -26.57 -3.27 3.32
C SER A 3 -26.12 -2.87 1.91
N ILE A 4 -24.82 -2.65 1.75
CA ILE A 4 -24.23 -2.40 0.44
C ILE A 4 -24.13 -3.74 -0.28
N ALA A 5 -24.69 -3.85 -1.49
CA ALA A 5 -24.65 -5.09 -2.25
C ALA A 5 -23.21 -5.42 -2.70
N PRO A 6 -22.87 -6.72 -2.92
CA PRO A 6 -21.53 -7.11 -3.38
C PRO A 6 -21.09 -6.38 -4.65
N PHE A 7 -21.99 -6.23 -5.64
CA PHE A 7 -21.70 -5.50 -6.87
C PHE A 7 -21.33 -4.03 -6.61
N ALA A 8 -22.11 -3.32 -5.80
CA ALA A 8 -21.81 -1.96 -5.40
C ALA A 8 -20.45 -1.87 -4.68
N GLY A 9 -20.14 -2.86 -3.83
CA GLY A 9 -18.83 -2.97 -3.19
C GLY A 9 -17.69 -3.12 -4.20
N SER A 10 -17.82 -4.02 -5.17
CA SER A 10 -16.83 -4.22 -6.25
C SER A 10 -16.62 -2.95 -7.08
N VAL A 11 -17.68 -2.18 -7.35
CA VAL A 11 -17.57 -0.90 -8.07
C VAL A 11 -16.76 0.11 -7.25
N VAL A 12 -17.00 0.21 -5.93
CA VAL A 12 -16.22 1.10 -5.06
C VAL A 12 -14.75 0.70 -5.04
N LEU A 13 -14.45 -0.60 -4.98
CA LEU A 13 -13.07 -1.09 -5.06
C LEU A 13 -12.43 -0.76 -6.41
N GLY A 14 -13.15 -0.95 -7.52
CA GLY A 14 -12.68 -0.56 -8.85
C GLY A 14 -12.34 0.93 -8.92
N LEU A 15 -13.24 1.80 -8.45
CA LEU A 15 -13.00 3.24 -8.36
C LEU A 15 -11.80 3.58 -7.47
N ALA A 16 -11.59 2.81 -6.39
CA ALA A 16 -10.47 3.04 -5.50
C ALA A 16 -9.11 2.75 -6.17
N PHE A 17 -8.99 1.61 -6.86
CA PHE A 17 -7.76 1.21 -7.56
C PHE A 17 -7.49 2.04 -8.82
N VAL A 18 -8.53 2.48 -9.52
CA VAL A 18 -8.36 3.29 -10.74
C VAL A 18 -7.98 4.74 -10.40
N TYR A 19 -8.61 5.33 -9.38
CA TYR A 19 -8.48 6.78 -9.11
C TYR A 19 -7.98 7.09 -7.70
N TYR A 20 -8.66 6.61 -6.65
CA TYR A 20 -8.41 7.02 -5.27
C TYR A 20 -6.96 6.82 -4.83
N TYR A 21 -6.38 5.63 -5.07
CA TYR A 21 -5.01 5.33 -4.64
C TYR A 21 -3.93 6.05 -5.45
N ARG A 22 -4.29 6.65 -6.60
CA ARG A 22 -3.37 7.51 -7.37
C ARG A 22 -3.29 8.93 -6.82
N LEU A 23 -4.22 9.33 -5.96
CA LEU A 23 -4.21 10.64 -5.33
C LEU A 23 -3.16 10.66 -4.21
N GLY A 24 -2.27 11.64 -4.26
CA GLY A 24 -1.14 11.75 -3.34
C GLY A 24 -1.51 12.37 -2.01
N GLY A 25 -2.48 13.29 -1.99
CA GLY A 25 -2.86 14.04 -0.80
C GLY A 25 -4.08 13.47 -0.06
N ALA A 26 -4.05 13.52 1.28
CA ALA A 26 -5.20 13.14 2.11
C ALA A 26 -6.43 14.02 1.82
N SER A 27 -6.22 15.31 1.56
CA SER A 27 -7.32 16.22 1.20
C SER A 27 -7.90 15.92 -0.18
N GLU A 28 -7.07 15.55 -1.15
CA GLU A 28 -7.52 15.15 -2.50
C GLU A 28 -8.34 13.86 -2.43
N ARG A 29 -7.85 12.87 -1.66
CA ARG A 29 -8.54 11.60 -1.39
C ARG A 29 -9.90 11.80 -0.74
N LYS A 30 -10.00 12.72 0.22
CA LYS A 30 -11.29 13.10 0.83
C LYS A 30 -12.20 13.76 -0.21
N GLY A 31 -11.68 14.77 -0.92
CA GLY A 31 -12.41 15.48 -1.96
C GLY A 31 -12.95 14.58 -3.08
N TYR A 32 -12.22 13.54 -3.45
CA TYR A 32 -12.66 12.55 -4.44
C TYR A 32 -13.92 11.80 -4.01
N TRP A 33 -13.96 11.32 -2.76
CA TRP A 33 -15.17 10.65 -2.26
C TRP A 33 -16.32 11.62 -2.04
N ASP A 34 -16.04 12.85 -1.63
CA ASP A 34 -17.04 13.90 -1.48
C ASP A 34 -17.67 14.25 -2.85
N ALA A 35 -16.85 14.30 -3.91
CA ALA A 35 -17.28 14.57 -5.29
C ALA A 35 -18.08 13.43 -5.94
N ILE A 36 -18.03 12.20 -5.43
CA ILE A 36 -18.87 11.08 -5.92
C ILE A 36 -20.07 10.87 -4.98
N GLY A 37 -19.91 11.22 -3.71
CA GLY A 37 -20.91 11.11 -2.67
C GLY A 37 -22.03 12.15 -2.77
N THR A 38 -22.71 12.37 -1.65
CA THR A 38 -23.87 13.26 -1.57
C THR A 38 -23.56 14.74 -1.48
N LEU A 39 -22.27 15.10 -1.41
CA LEU A 39 -21.82 16.49 -1.44
C LEU A 39 -21.74 17.04 -2.87
N SER A 40 -22.08 16.23 -3.88
CA SER A 40 -22.11 16.62 -5.29
C SER A 40 -23.44 16.24 -5.96
N ASP A 41 -23.83 17.02 -6.96
CA ASP A 41 -24.94 16.67 -7.87
C ASP A 41 -24.50 15.71 -9.00
N ILE A 42 -23.26 15.23 -8.98
CA ILE A 42 -22.68 14.38 -10.03
C ILE A 42 -23.42 13.04 -10.10
N VAL A 43 -23.80 12.47 -8.95
CA VAL A 43 -24.50 11.18 -8.87
C VAL A 43 -25.91 11.37 -8.32
N VAL A 44 -26.91 11.02 -9.14
CA VAL A 44 -28.33 11.07 -8.73
C VAL A 44 -28.69 9.79 -7.95
N TRP A 45 -28.33 9.77 -6.66
CA TRP A 45 -28.53 8.63 -5.75
C TRP A 45 -29.99 8.17 -5.58
N GLY A 46 -30.97 9.03 -5.88
CA GLY A 46 -32.40 8.73 -5.75
C GLY A 46 -33.00 7.89 -6.88
N THR A 47 -32.23 7.50 -7.89
CA THR A 47 -32.76 6.75 -9.04
C THR A 47 -33.11 5.31 -8.68
N ARG A 48 -34.25 4.82 -9.21
CA ARG A 48 -34.72 3.43 -9.01
C ARG A 48 -33.67 2.39 -9.45
N LYS A 49 -32.86 2.75 -10.46
CA LYS A 49 -31.76 1.92 -10.96
C LYS A 49 -30.67 1.70 -9.91
N LEU A 50 -30.09 2.76 -9.34
CA LEU A 50 -29.06 2.62 -8.31
C LEU A 50 -29.57 1.92 -7.05
N LYS A 51 -30.82 2.19 -6.66
CA LYS A 51 -31.46 1.49 -5.55
C LYS A 51 -31.64 0.00 -5.83
N GLY A 52 -32.05 -0.37 -7.05
CA GLY A 52 -32.19 -1.75 -7.49
C GLY A 52 -30.86 -2.51 -7.52
N GLU A 53 -29.76 -1.83 -7.82
CA GLU A 53 -28.40 -2.39 -7.85
C GLU A 53 -27.70 -2.37 -6.47
N GLY A 54 -28.40 -1.96 -5.40
CA GLY A 54 -27.89 -2.02 -4.02
C GLY A 54 -26.89 -0.93 -3.62
N PHE A 55 -26.92 0.21 -4.31
CA PHE A 55 -26.05 1.38 -4.04
C PHE A 55 -26.59 2.29 -2.93
N ASP A 56 -27.80 2.06 -2.40
CA ASP A 56 -28.48 2.93 -1.43
C ASP A 56 -27.65 3.22 -0.16
N GLY A 57 -26.86 2.23 0.28
CA GLY A 57 -25.96 2.39 1.43
C GLY A 57 -24.81 3.37 1.23
N LEU A 58 -24.46 3.70 -0.02
CA LEU A 58 -23.37 4.61 -0.37
C LEU A 58 -23.79 6.09 -0.40
N LYS A 59 -25.09 6.38 -0.27
CA LYS A 59 -25.61 7.75 -0.19
C LYS A 59 -25.08 8.52 1.03
N LYS A 60 -24.75 7.82 2.12
CA LYS A 60 -24.33 8.49 3.36
C LYS A 60 -22.93 9.08 3.21
N GLU A 61 -22.73 10.28 3.75
CA GLU A 61 -21.40 10.89 3.83
C GLU A 61 -20.41 9.92 4.49
N GLY A 62 -19.22 9.80 3.90
CA GLY A 62 -18.17 8.88 4.37
C GLY A 62 -18.43 7.39 4.12
N ALA A 63 -19.54 6.99 3.48
CA ALA A 63 -19.85 5.57 3.24
C ALA A 63 -18.80 4.86 2.37
N PHE A 64 -18.27 5.55 1.35
CA PHE A 64 -17.19 5.04 0.49
C PHE A 64 -15.92 4.74 1.27
N ALA A 65 -15.42 5.73 2.03
CA ALA A 65 -14.23 5.58 2.85
C ALA A 65 -14.41 4.48 3.92
N LYS A 66 -15.60 4.40 4.54
CA LYS A 66 -15.91 3.38 5.54
C LYS A 66 -15.97 1.97 4.93
N LEU A 67 -16.57 1.81 3.75
CA LEU A 67 -16.58 0.54 3.03
C LEU A 67 -15.14 0.12 2.70
N LEU A 68 -14.36 1.03 2.11
CA LEU A 68 -12.98 0.74 1.71
C LEU A 68 -12.13 0.34 2.92
N ALA A 69 -12.19 1.10 4.01
CA ALA A 69 -11.49 0.78 5.26
C ALA A 69 -11.93 -0.57 5.85
N GLY A 70 -13.23 -0.88 5.80
CA GLY A 70 -13.75 -2.18 6.25
C GLY A 70 -13.24 -3.35 5.41
N VAL A 71 -13.18 -3.20 4.09
CA VAL A 71 -12.62 -4.23 3.19
C VAL A 71 -11.11 -4.38 3.43
N GLN A 72 -10.36 -3.28 3.52
CA GLN A 72 -8.94 -3.28 3.83
C GLN A 72 -8.64 -4.00 5.15
N GLN A 73 -9.43 -3.71 6.19
CA GLN A 73 -9.28 -4.34 7.50
C GLN A 73 -9.57 -5.83 7.44
N ASN A 74 -10.69 -6.24 6.83
CA ASN A 74 -11.04 -7.65 6.67
C ASN A 74 -9.99 -8.42 5.88
N PHE A 75 -9.41 -7.78 4.87
CA PHE A 75 -8.30 -8.34 4.10
C PHE A 75 -7.05 -8.53 4.97
N CYS A 76 -6.63 -7.49 5.70
CA CYS A 76 -5.41 -7.55 6.52
C CYS A 76 -5.56 -8.45 7.76
N ASN A 77 -6.78 -8.75 8.20
CA ASN A 77 -7.02 -9.79 9.21
C ASN A 77 -6.57 -11.19 8.75
N ASN A 78 -6.44 -11.41 7.44
CA ASN A 78 -5.90 -12.62 6.86
C ASN A 78 -4.40 -12.49 6.56
N VAL A 79 -3.68 -11.53 7.13
CA VAL A 79 -2.24 -11.37 6.95
C VAL A 79 -1.54 -11.52 8.29
N LYS A 80 -0.55 -12.40 8.35
CA LYS A 80 0.32 -12.55 9.51
C LYS A 80 1.54 -11.65 9.34
N VAL A 81 1.86 -10.90 10.37
CA VAL A 81 3.09 -10.10 10.47
C VAL A 81 3.95 -10.67 11.59
N GLU A 82 5.27 -10.48 11.52
CA GLU A 82 6.20 -10.90 12.57
C GLU A 82 5.97 -10.12 13.86
N ASP A 83 6.40 -10.70 14.98
CA ASP A 83 6.31 -10.07 16.29
C ASP A 83 7.03 -8.72 16.32
N GLY A 84 6.41 -7.72 16.96
CA GLY A 84 6.93 -6.35 17.00
C GLY A 84 6.54 -5.48 15.80
N ILE A 85 5.93 -6.03 14.74
CA ILE A 85 5.39 -5.22 13.64
C ILE A 85 3.98 -4.75 13.97
N ALA A 86 3.81 -3.44 14.08
CA ALA A 86 2.49 -2.82 14.22
C ALA A 86 1.76 -2.73 12.87
N MET A 87 0.59 -3.37 12.78
CA MET A 87 -0.34 -3.18 11.66
C MET A 87 -1.03 -1.80 11.75
N ASN A 88 -0.35 -0.76 11.29
CA ASN A 88 -0.90 0.59 11.19
C ASN A 88 -1.64 0.80 9.85
N GLN A 89 -2.32 1.94 9.71
CA GLN A 89 -3.10 2.27 8.51
C GLN A 89 -2.23 2.32 7.24
N ALA A 90 -0.99 2.80 7.34
CA ALA A 90 -0.08 2.89 6.21
C ALA A 90 0.34 1.50 5.69
N LEU A 91 0.72 0.59 6.60
CA LEU A 91 1.06 -0.80 6.26
C LEU A 91 -0.17 -1.54 5.72
N MET A 92 -1.34 -1.35 6.33
CA MET A 92 -2.60 -1.95 5.87
C MET A 92 -2.94 -1.53 4.44
N GLU A 93 -2.85 -0.23 4.13
CA GLU A 93 -3.08 0.28 2.77
C GLU A 93 -2.03 -0.23 1.79
N ASN A 94 -0.74 -0.23 2.17
CA ASN A 94 0.33 -0.77 1.35
C ASN A 94 0.08 -2.24 0.99
N LEU A 95 -0.18 -3.09 1.99
CA LEU A 95 -0.44 -4.51 1.80
C LEU A 95 -1.66 -4.71 0.90
N PHE A 96 -2.76 -4.02 1.18
CA PHE A 96 -3.98 -4.15 0.40
C PHE A 96 -3.77 -3.77 -1.07
N VAL A 97 -3.16 -2.61 -1.34
CA VAL A 97 -2.98 -2.13 -2.71
C VAL A 97 -1.97 -2.99 -3.46
N VAL A 98 -0.80 -3.22 -2.87
CA VAL A 98 0.31 -3.91 -3.55
C VAL A 98 -0.06 -5.37 -3.83
N LEU A 99 -0.68 -6.05 -2.87
CA LEU A 99 -1.06 -7.45 -3.04
C LEU A 99 -2.13 -7.61 -4.13
N ILE A 100 -3.17 -6.76 -4.14
CA ILE A 100 -4.18 -6.78 -5.22
C ILE A 100 -3.54 -6.46 -6.57
N CYS A 101 -2.59 -5.52 -6.63
CA CYS A 101 -1.84 -5.22 -7.85
C CYS A 101 -1.03 -6.44 -8.33
N ILE A 102 -0.34 -7.14 -7.42
CA ILE A 102 0.41 -8.36 -7.74
C ILE A 102 -0.49 -9.46 -8.30
N LEU A 103 -1.62 -9.72 -7.64
CA LEU A 103 -2.57 -10.76 -8.08
C LEU A 103 -3.15 -10.49 -9.47
N ASN A 104 -3.30 -9.21 -9.83
CA ASN A 104 -3.85 -8.79 -11.12
C ASN A 104 -2.78 -8.38 -12.14
N LYS A 105 -1.48 -8.53 -11.79
CA LYS A 105 -0.33 -8.05 -12.59
C LYS A 105 -0.44 -6.58 -13.02
N ILE A 106 -1.07 -5.76 -12.19
CA ILE A 106 -1.14 -4.31 -12.38
C ILE A 106 0.18 -3.73 -11.86
N PRO A 107 0.97 -3.01 -12.68
CA PRO A 107 2.17 -2.36 -12.19
C PRO A 107 1.88 -1.40 -11.05
N VAL A 108 2.65 -1.48 -9.97
CA VAL A 108 2.49 -0.61 -8.80
C VAL A 108 3.83 -0.05 -8.34
N PHE A 109 3.87 1.25 -8.07
CA PHE A 109 5.03 1.95 -7.53
C PHE A 109 4.67 2.52 -6.18
N MET A 110 5.40 2.11 -5.15
CA MET A 110 5.30 2.68 -3.81
C MET A 110 6.33 3.78 -3.65
N VAL A 111 5.83 5.00 -3.43
CA VAL A 111 6.67 6.17 -3.22
C VAL A 111 6.43 6.71 -1.81
N GLY A 112 7.50 6.92 -1.06
CA GLY A 112 7.39 7.52 0.27
C GLY A 112 8.75 7.65 0.93
N LYS A 113 8.84 8.47 1.98
CA LYS A 113 10.10 8.65 2.73
C LYS A 113 10.64 7.31 3.28
N PRO A 114 11.93 7.24 3.65
CA PRO A 114 12.47 6.12 4.41
C PRO A 114 11.62 5.84 5.65
N GLY A 115 11.36 4.57 5.94
CA GLY A 115 10.49 4.17 7.05
C GLY A 115 8.99 4.11 6.73
N SER A 116 8.53 4.39 5.51
CA SER A 116 7.11 4.22 5.11
C SER A 116 6.69 2.76 4.82
N SER A 117 7.32 1.79 5.49
CA SER A 117 7.00 0.34 5.41
C SER A 117 7.00 -0.28 3.99
N LYS A 118 7.73 0.29 3.04
CA LYS A 118 7.78 -0.17 1.63
C LYS A 118 8.36 -1.58 1.50
N THR A 119 9.62 -1.77 1.89
CA THR A 119 10.31 -3.08 1.87
C THR A 119 9.60 -4.10 2.76
N LEU A 120 9.13 -3.66 3.93
CA LEU A 120 8.37 -4.49 4.85
C LEU A 120 7.10 -5.06 4.22
N THR A 121 6.40 -4.26 3.40
CA THR A 121 5.21 -4.72 2.68
C THR A 121 5.54 -5.91 1.78
N MET A 122 6.64 -5.85 1.03
CA MET A 122 7.05 -6.95 0.16
C MET A 122 7.47 -8.20 0.94
N GLN A 123 8.15 -8.04 2.08
CA GLN A 123 8.53 -9.14 2.96
C GLN A 123 7.29 -9.86 3.52
N VAL A 124 6.29 -9.11 4.00
CA VAL A 124 5.04 -9.66 4.53
C VAL A 124 4.24 -10.35 3.42
N ILE A 125 4.17 -9.78 2.21
CA ILE A 125 3.49 -10.43 1.09
C ILE A 125 4.18 -11.75 0.75
N ALA A 126 5.51 -11.76 0.63
CA ALA A 126 6.27 -12.96 0.34
C ALA A 126 6.06 -14.04 1.41
N SER A 127 6.10 -13.70 2.70
CA SER A 127 5.93 -14.69 3.77
C SER A 127 4.52 -15.27 3.86
N ASN A 128 3.49 -14.51 3.48
CA ASN A 128 2.10 -14.96 3.51
C ASN A 128 1.68 -15.72 2.24
N LEU A 129 2.14 -15.29 1.06
CA LEU A 129 1.73 -15.89 -0.21
C LEU A 129 2.70 -17.00 -0.63
N GLN A 130 2.69 -18.10 0.12
CA GLN A 130 3.50 -19.31 -0.12
C GLN A 130 2.70 -20.42 -0.85
N GLY A 131 1.59 -20.05 -1.50
CA GLY A 131 0.68 -21.00 -2.13
C GLY A 131 0.16 -22.03 -1.12
N LYS A 132 0.18 -23.32 -1.50
CA LYS A 132 -0.27 -24.42 -0.63
C LYS A 132 0.46 -24.49 0.71
N GLN A 133 1.68 -23.94 0.81
CA GLN A 133 2.50 -23.92 2.02
C GLN A 133 2.22 -22.72 2.93
N SER A 134 1.33 -21.80 2.53
CA SER A 134 0.94 -20.68 3.39
C SER A 134 0.43 -21.17 4.74
N GLU A 135 0.90 -20.52 5.81
CA GLU A 135 0.40 -20.78 7.17
C GLU A 135 -1.11 -20.49 7.26
N ILE A 136 -1.56 -19.40 6.66
CA ILE A 136 -2.97 -18.96 6.69
C ILE A 136 -3.77 -19.71 5.61
N PRO A 137 -4.86 -20.43 5.99
CA PRO A 137 -5.69 -21.18 5.04
C PRO A 137 -6.24 -20.35 3.89
N PHE A 138 -6.62 -19.08 4.16
CA PHE A 138 -7.10 -18.14 3.15
C PHE A 138 -6.13 -17.99 1.97
N TRP A 139 -4.82 -17.96 2.21
CA TRP A 139 -3.81 -17.78 1.15
C TRP A 139 -3.46 -19.06 0.39
N ARG A 140 -3.84 -20.25 0.90
CA ARG A 140 -3.54 -21.53 0.24
C ARG A 140 -4.26 -21.73 -1.09
N GLN A 141 -5.35 -20.99 -1.29
CA GLN A 141 -6.11 -20.97 -2.55
C GLN A 141 -5.52 -20.03 -3.62
N PHE A 142 -4.52 -19.23 -3.26
CA PHE A 142 -3.85 -18.30 -4.17
C PHE A 142 -2.49 -18.86 -4.61
N PRO A 143 -1.94 -18.37 -5.75
CA PRO A 143 -0.58 -18.70 -6.17
C PRO A 143 0.48 -18.27 -5.14
N ALA A 144 1.62 -18.97 -5.13
CA ALA A 144 2.79 -18.49 -4.41
C ALA A 144 3.34 -17.21 -5.08
N VAL A 145 3.97 -16.33 -4.32
CA VAL A 145 4.67 -15.15 -4.86
C VAL A 145 6.17 -15.40 -4.83
N TYR A 146 6.82 -15.26 -5.99
CA TYR A 146 8.27 -15.38 -6.11
C TYR A 146 8.88 -14.07 -6.63
N ILE A 147 9.83 -13.51 -5.89
CA ILE A 147 10.34 -12.16 -6.14
C ILE A 147 11.73 -12.23 -6.79
N PHE A 148 11.85 -11.61 -7.96
CA PHE A 148 13.11 -11.25 -8.59
C PHE A 148 13.44 -9.80 -8.21
N GLN A 149 14.36 -9.61 -7.27
CA GLN A 149 14.75 -8.28 -6.82
C GLN A 149 15.89 -7.71 -7.67
N TYR A 150 15.77 -6.45 -8.07
CA TYR A 150 16.83 -5.64 -8.65
C TYR A 150 16.94 -4.33 -7.87
N GLN A 151 18.12 -4.06 -7.32
CA GLN A 151 18.39 -2.81 -6.63
C GLN A 151 18.91 -1.77 -7.63
N CYS A 152 18.12 -0.72 -7.83
CA CYS A 152 18.49 0.40 -8.70
C CYS A 152 19.53 1.30 -8.02
N SER A 153 20.37 1.91 -8.84
CA SER A 153 21.38 2.88 -8.44
C SER A 153 21.52 3.98 -9.51
N PRO A 154 22.25 5.08 -9.24
CA PRO A 154 22.53 6.10 -10.25
C PRO A 154 23.35 5.58 -11.44
N MET A 155 23.99 4.41 -11.30
CA MET A 155 24.77 3.75 -12.35
C MET A 155 24.01 2.59 -13.00
N SER A 156 22.73 2.41 -12.67
CA SER A 156 21.91 1.37 -13.31
C SER A 156 21.74 1.66 -14.80
N ASP A 157 21.94 0.62 -15.60
CA ASP A 157 21.71 0.63 -17.04
C ASP A 157 20.39 -0.08 -17.40
N SER A 158 19.90 0.19 -18.62
CA SER A 158 18.66 -0.42 -19.11
C SER A 158 18.79 -1.93 -19.35
N HIS A 159 19.98 -2.40 -19.73
CA HIS A 159 20.25 -3.80 -20.05
C HIS A 159 20.11 -4.71 -18.83
N SER A 160 20.61 -4.29 -17.67
CA SER A 160 20.53 -5.03 -16.42
C SER A 160 19.11 -5.17 -15.92
N ILE A 161 18.30 -4.10 -16.04
CA ILE A 161 16.87 -4.14 -15.73
C ILE A 161 16.14 -5.09 -16.70
N GLN A 162 16.44 -4.99 -18.01
CA GLN A 162 15.88 -5.90 -19.02
C GLN A 162 16.25 -7.36 -18.76
N HIS A 163 17.51 -7.63 -18.45
CA HIS A 163 17.97 -8.97 -18.14
C HIS A 163 17.23 -9.56 -16.93
N GLN A 164 17.07 -8.78 -15.85
CA GLN A 164 16.31 -9.24 -14.68
C GLN A 164 14.84 -9.50 -15.01
N PHE A 165 14.22 -8.63 -15.80
CA PHE A 165 12.85 -8.82 -16.27
C PHE A 165 12.74 -10.11 -17.11
N ASP A 166 13.65 -10.35 -18.05
CA ASP A 166 13.65 -11.54 -18.88
C ASP A 166 13.83 -12.83 -18.05
N MET A 167 14.65 -12.79 -16.99
CA MET A 167 14.77 -13.90 -16.03
C MET A 167 13.44 -14.17 -15.31
N ALA A 168 12.77 -13.12 -14.83
CA ALA A 168 11.46 -13.26 -14.19
C ALA A 168 10.42 -13.83 -15.17
N VAL A 169 10.41 -13.39 -16.43
CA VAL A 169 9.50 -13.92 -17.46
C VAL A 169 9.78 -15.39 -17.74
N ARG A 170 11.05 -15.78 -17.92
CA ARG A 170 11.43 -17.18 -18.15
C ARG A 170 11.03 -18.06 -16.97
N TYR A 171 11.20 -17.58 -15.74
CA TYR A 171 10.75 -18.30 -14.56
C TYR A 171 9.23 -18.48 -14.54
N GLN A 172 8.48 -17.41 -14.80
CA GLN A 172 7.00 -17.45 -14.86
C GLN A 172 6.46 -18.45 -15.89
N GLN A 173 7.15 -18.64 -17.01
CA GLN A 173 6.75 -19.60 -18.06
C GLN A 173 6.84 -21.06 -17.61
N HIS A 174 7.71 -21.38 -16.65
CA HIS A 174 7.92 -22.74 -16.16
C HIS A 174 7.33 -22.99 -14.77
N ALA A 175 7.05 -21.93 -14.01
CA ALA A 175 6.50 -22.01 -12.66
C ALA A 175 4.98 -22.17 -12.70
N GLU A 176 4.49 -23.31 -12.21
CA GLU A 176 3.06 -23.54 -11.99
C GLU A 176 2.59 -22.91 -10.68
N ASN A 177 1.34 -22.44 -10.64
CA ASN A 177 0.69 -21.88 -9.44
C ASN A 177 1.55 -20.84 -8.69
N THR A 178 2.30 -20.03 -9.44
CA THR A 178 3.20 -18.99 -8.92
C THR A 178 3.01 -17.71 -9.70
N ILE A 179 2.99 -16.58 -9.00
CA ILE A 179 3.08 -15.24 -9.57
C ILE A 179 4.50 -14.74 -9.34
N THR A 180 5.19 -14.51 -10.44
CA THR A 180 6.53 -13.93 -10.43
C THR A 180 6.41 -12.41 -10.36
N VAL A 181 7.19 -11.80 -9.47
CA VAL A 181 7.24 -10.37 -9.26
C VAL A 181 8.64 -9.86 -9.57
N LEU A 182 8.78 -8.94 -10.52
CA LEU A 182 9.96 -8.10 -10.62
C LEU A 182 9.85 -6.97 -9.59
N LEU A 183 10.74 -6.95 -8.60
CA LEU A 183 10.85 -5.91 -7.60
C LEU A 183 12.01 -4.97 -7.94
N LEU A 184 11.70 -3.74 -8.32
CA LEU A 184 12.66 -2.67 -8.56
C LEU A 184 12.81 -1.83 -7.30
N ASP A 185 13.86 -2.09 -6.52
CA ASP A 185 14.12 -1.36 -5.28
C ASP A 185 14.92 -0.09 -5.56
N GLU A 186 14.65 0.99 -4.83
CA GLU A 186 15.26 2.33 -5.02
C GLU A 186 15.18 2.86 -6.47
N VAL A 187 14.08 2.60 -7.18
CA VAL A 187 13.92 2.94 -8.62
C VAL A 187 14.08 4.44 -8.92
N GLY A 188 13.82 5.32 -7.96
CA GLY A 188 14.05 6.76 -8.10
C GLY A 188 15.52 7.14 -8.34
N LEU A 189 16.48 6.33 -7.87
CA LEU A 189 17.90 6.57 -8.13
C LEU A 189 18.27 6.41 -9.61
N ALA A 190 17.59 5.48 -10.29
CA ALA A 190 17.82 5.22 -11.70
C ALA A 190 17.25 6.32 -12.62
N GLU A 191 16.40 7.22 -12.11
CA GLU A 191 15.93 8.38 -12.88
C GLU A 191 17.04 9.42 -13.10
N HIS A 192 18.04 9.47 -12.21
CA HIS A 192 19.19 10.36 -12.32
C HIS A 192 20.34 9.76 -13.16
N SER A 193 20.18 8.54 -13.66
CA SER A 193 21.20 7.89 -14.49
C SER A 193 21.29 8.55 -15.87
N PRO A 194 22.49 8.82 -16.39
CA PRO A 194 22.68 9.36 -17.74
C PRO A 194 22.19 8.39 -18.83
N ASP A 195 22.13 7.09 -18.53
CA ASP A 195 21.76 6.02 -19.47
C ASP A 195 20.24 5.86 -19.65
N MET A 196 19.43 6.71 -18.99
CA MET A 196 17.97 6.66 -19.02
C MET A 196 17.39 5.23 -18.87
N PRO A 197 17.80 4.48 -17.83
CA PRO A 197 17.48 3.06 -17.67
C PRO A 197 15.98 2.79 -17.60
N LEU A 198 15.20 3.75 -17.08
CA LEU A 198 13.76 3.64 -16.92
C LEU A 198 13.00 3.69 -18.25
N LYS A 199 13.64 4.04 -19.37
CA LYS A 199 13.00 4.00 -20.70
C LYS A 199 12.47 2.60 -21.03
N VAL A 200 13.18 1.57 -20.57
CA VAL A 200 12.81 0.16 -20.79
C VAL A 200 11.50 -0.20 -20.07
N LEU A 201 11.20 0.46 -18.94
CA LEU A 201 9.97 0.23 -18.20
C LEU A 201 8.73 0.55 -19.02
N HIS A 202 8.76 1.55 -19.90
CA HIS A 202 7.61 1.83 -20.74
C HIS A 202 7.15 0.60 -21.52
N GLY A 203 8.07 -0.12 -22.16
CA GLY A 203 7.74 -1.35 -22.88
C GLY A 203 7.26 -2.45 -21.92
N MET A 204 7.99 -2.66 -20.82
CA MET A 204 7.70 -3.72 -19.85
C MET A 204 6.34 -3.59 -19.18
N LEU A 205 5.88 -2.37 -18.90
CA LEU A 205 4.64 -2.12 -18.17
C LEU A 205 3.37 -2.22 -19.04
N VAL A 206 3.51 -2.44 -20.35
CA VAL A 206 2.37 -2.68 -21.24
C VAL A 206 2.04 -4.17 -21.21
N ASP A 207 0.94 -4.51 -20.55
CA ASP A 207 0.46 -5.90 -20.41
C ASP A 207 1.56 -6.87 -19.93
N PRO A 208 2.09 -6.65 -18.71
CA PRO A 208 3.30 -7.33 -18.29
C PRO A 208 3.00 -8.83 -18.02
N PRO A 209 3.81 -9.76 -18.58
CA PRO A 209 3.65 -11.20 -18.34
C PRO A 209 3.88 -11.59 -16.87
N VAL A 210 4.62 -10.77 -16.13
CA VAL A 210 4.92 -10.89 -14.69
C VAL A 210 4.44 -9.65 -13.95
N SER A 211 4.25 -9.74 -12.63
CA SER A 211 3.92 -8.55 -11.84
C SER A 211 5.15 -7.64 -11.69
N VAL A 212 4.96 -6.32 -11.73
CA VAL A 212 6.05 -5.35 -11.53
C VAL A 212 5.74 -4.45 -10.35
N VAL A 213 6.65 -4.43 -9.37
CA VAL A 213 6.57 -3.57 -8.19
C VAL A 213 7.81 -2.69 -8.13
N GLY A 214 7.64 -1.37 -8.04
CA GLY A 214 8.74 -0.43 -7.81
C GLY A 214 8.68 0.20 -6.44
N LEU A 215 9.80 0.29 -5.75
CA LEU A 215 9.93 1.01 -4.49
C LEU A 215 10.83 2.22 -4.70
N SER A 216 10.39 3.39 -4.25
CA SER A 216 11.18 4.62 -4.36
C SER A 216 11.02 5.50 -3.13
N ASN A 217 12.10 6.19 -2.77
CA ASN A 217 12.05 7.29 -1.80
C ASN A 217 11.62 8.61 -2.45
N TRP A 218 11.74 8.73 -3.77
CA TRP A 218 11.48 9.95 -4.53
C TRP A 218 10.33 9.74 -5.51
N VAL A 219 9.53 10.80 -5.71
CA VAL A 219 8.48 10.79 -6.74
C VAL A 219 9.13 10.67 -8.10
N LEU A 220 8.71 9.65 -8.85
CA LEU A 220 9.13 9.47 -10.23
C LEU A 220 8.37 10.41 -11.15
N ASP A 221 8.91 10.66 -12.34
CA ASP A 221 8.20 11.39 -13.39
C ASP A 221 6.83 10.74 -13.74
N PRO A 222 5.71 11.51 -13.66
CA PRO A 222 4.38 11.03 -14.01
C PRO A 222 4.27 10.39 -15.40
N ALA A 223 5.05 10.86 -16.38
CA ALA A 223 5.05 10.30 -17.73
C ALA A 223 5.42 8.81 -17.76
N LYS A 224 6.29 8.39 -16.82
CA LYS A 224 6.74 7.00 -16.65
C LYS A 224 5.75 6.15 -15.85
N MET A 225 4.91 6.80 -15.03
CA MET A 225 3.97 6.13 -14.12
C MET A 225 2.53 6.03 -14.63
N ASN A 226 2.19 6.64 -15.78
CA ASN A 226 0.83 6.57 -16.35
C ASN A 226 0.31 5.12 -16.49
N ARG A 227 1.21 4.16 -16.73
CA ARG A 227 0.93 2.73 -16.90
C ARG A 227 0.87 1.95 -15.58
N ALA A 228 1.00 2.63 -14.45
CA ALA A 228 1.06 2.02 -13.13
C ALA A 228 0.16 2.76 -12.12
N ILE A 229 -0.13 2.09 -11.01
CA ILE A 229 -0.66 2.74 -9.82
C ILE A 229 0.53 3.28 -9.03
N CYS A 230 0.62 4.60 -8.86
CA CYS A 230 1.61 5.23 -7.99
C CYS A 230 0.97 5.48 -6.61
N LEU A 231 1.35 4.65 -5.65
CA LEU A 231 0.91 4.75 -4.28
C LEU A 231 1.87 5.67 -3.51
N GLN A 232 1.51 6.95 -3.44
CA GLN A 232 2.25 7.93 -2.68
C GLN A 232 1.85 7.91 -1.20
N ARG A 233 2.87 7.95 -0.35
CA ARG A 233 2.70 8.05 1.11
C ARG A 233 2.67 9.50 1.52
N THR A 234 1.54 9.90 2.10
CA THR A 234 1.43 11.17 2.82
C THR A 234 2.25 11.13 4.09
N GLU A 235 2.62 12.31 4.57
CA GLU A 235 3.15 12.46 5.92
C GLU A 235 2.10 11.98 6.94
N PRO A 236 2.52 11.21 7.97
CA PRO A 236 1.59 10.71 8.97
C PRO A 236 1.11 11.86 9.85
N SER A 237 -0.20 11.89 10.14
CA SER A 237 -0.75 12.85 11.09
C SER A 237 -0.27 12.53 12.52
N GLN A 238 -0.37 13.51 13.42
CA GLN A 238 -0.14 13.28 14.85
C GLN A 238 -0.94 12.08 15.39
N THR A 239 -2.19 11.93 14.94
CA THR A 239 -3.06 10.82 15.32
C THR A 239 -2.54 9.48 14.79
N ASP A 240 -2.04 9.44 13.55
CA ASP A 240 -1.46 8.22 12.97
C ASP A 240 -0.19 7.77 13.72
N ILE A 241 0.64 8.73 14.11
CA ILE A 241 1.85 8.49 14.91
C ILE A 241 1.45 7.90 16.27
N GLN A 242 0.52 8.55 16.97
CA GLN A 242 0.01 8.07 18.26
C GLN A 242 -0.58 6.66 18.15
N LEU A 243 -1.44 6.41 17.16
CA LEU A 243 -2.04 5.10 16.90
C LEU A 243 -0.96 4.06 16.60
N THR A 244 0.08 4.42 15.87
CA THR A 244 1.22 3.51 15.61
C THR A 244 1.91 3.14 16.91
N GLY A 245 2.21 4.10 17.79
CA GLY A 245 2.79 3.84 19.11
C GLY A 245 1.89 2.95 19.98
N GLN A 246 0.57 3.17 19.97
CA GLN A 246 -0.39 2.32 20.67
C GLN A 246 -0.34 0.88 20.15
N ARG A 247 -0.26 0.70 18.82
CA ARG A 247 -0.16 -0.61 18.19
C ARG A 247 1.15 -1.30 18.58
N ILE A 248 2.29 -0.62 18.52
CA ILE A 248 3.59 -1.16 18.95
C ILE A 248 3.51 -1.66 20.39
N LEU A 249 3.04 -0.82 21.32
CA LEU A 249 2.86 -1.20 22.73
C LEU A 249 1.93 -2.40 22.93
N SER A 250 0.87 -2.51 22.12
CA SER A 250 -0.06 -3.65 22.19
C SER A 250 0.47 -4.95 21.58
N THR A 251 1.54 -4.88 20.77
CA THR A 251 2.15 -6.03 20.08
C THR A 251 3.31 -6.63 20.88
N SER A 252 3.76 -5.95 21.94
CA SER A 252 4.88 -6.40 22.78
C SER A 252 4.56 -7.74 23.47
N PRO A 253 5.32 -8.82 23.18
CA PRO A 253 5.05 -10.15 23.69
C PRO A 253 5.35 -10.21 25.19
N GLY A 254 4.29 -10.35 25.99
CA GLY A 254 4.39 -10.56 27.42
C GLY A 254 2.99 -10.65 28.01
N GLU A 255 2.46 -11.86 28.16
CA GLU A 255 1.18 -12.13 28.83
C GLU A 255 1.28 -12.01 30.36
N GLY A 256 2.14 -11.13 30.86
CA GLY A 256 2.31 -10.84 32.28
C GLY A 256 1.43 -9.66 32.74
N VAL A 257 1.03 -9.69 34.01
CA VAL A 257 0.36 -8.55 34.70
C VAL A 257 1.19 -7.26 34.55
N ASP A 258 2.52 -7.39 34.53
CA ASP A 258 3.48 -6.29 34.37
C ASP A 258 3.37 -5.57 33.02
N ASN A 259 3.09 -6.29 31.93
CA ASN A 259 2.98 -5.68 30.60
C ASN A 259 1.72 -4.80 30.49
N LYS A 260 0.61 -5.23 31.10
CA LYS A 260 -0.61 -4.40 31.17
C LYS A 260 -0.38 -3.11 31.97
N ILE A 261 0.42 -3.19 33.04
CA ILE A 261 0.79 -2.01 33.84
C ILE A 261 1.68 -1.07 33.03
N ILE A 262 2.68 -1.60 32.31
CA ILE A 262 3.56 -0.82 31.43
C ILE A 262 2.74 -0.12 30.33
N VAL A 263 1.89 -0.85 29.62
CA VAL A 263 1.02 -0.27 28.58
C VAL A 263 0.14 0.84 29.16
N ARG A 264 -0.48 0.62 30.33
CA ARG A 264 -1.33 1.62 30.98
C ARG A 264 -0.55 2.87 31.39
N ASN A 265 0.70 2.72 31.83
CA ASN A 265 1.55 3.84 32.26
C ASN A 265 2.15 4.62 31.07
N LEU A 266 2.45 3.94 29.95
CA LEU A 266 3.04 4.56 28.76
C LEU A 266 1.98 5.15 27.80
N THR A 267 0.76 4.62 27.79
CA THR A 267 -0.32 5.11 26.90
C THR A 267 -0.57 6.62 27.01
N PRO A 268 -0.61 7.23 28.21
CA PRO A 268 -0.75 8.69 28.34
C PRO A 268 0.41 9.48 27.74
N LEU A 269 1.63 8.91 27.69
CA LEU A 269 2.83 9.56 27.13
C LEU A 269 2.83 9.56 25.60
N LEU A 270 2.06 8.69 24.94
CA LEU A 270 2.03 8.61 23.49
C LEU A 270 1.48 9.88 22.83
N SER A 271 0.49 10.54 23.44
CA SER A 271 -0.08 11.77 22.92
C SER A 271 0.95 12.93 22.87
N PRO A 272 1.60 13.32 23.99
CA PRO A 272 2.61 14.36 23.97
C PRO A 272 3.84 13.97 23.14
N LEU A 273 4.24 12.69 23.16
CA LEU A 273 5.34 12.20 22.33
C LEU A 273 5.03 12.32 20.84
N ALA A 274 3.86 11.87 20.40
CA ALA A 274 3.42 11.99 19.01
C ALA A 274 3.31 13.45 18.57
N GLN A 275 2.85 14.35 19.46
CA GLN A 275 2.80 15.78 19.19
C GLN A 275 4.21 16.38 18.99
N ALA A 276 5.13 16.10 19.92
CA ALA A 276 6.50 16.58 19.86
C ALA A 276 7.21 16.05 18.62
N TYR A 277 7.05 14.75 18.34
CA TYR A 277 7.66 14.10 17.19
C TYR A 277 7.09 14.63 15.86
N HIS A 278 5.76 14.77 15.74
CA HIS A 278 5.11 15.37 14.57
C HIS A 278 5.62 16.79 14.30
N ALA A 279 5.83 17.59 15.35
CA ALA A 279 6.37 18.94 15.21
C ALA A 279 7.82 18.95 14.69
N ILE A 280 8.66 18.00 15.11
CA ILE A 280 10.03 17.85 14.59
C ILE A 280 10.00 17.37 13.14
N TYR A 281 9.21 16.33 12.87
CA TYR A 281 9.08 15.69 11.56
C TYR A 281 8.60 16.65 10.47
N THR A 282 7.64 17.52 10.78
CA THR A 282 7.06 18.47 9.81
C THR A 282 7.84 19.78 9.68
N LYS A 283 8.64 20.16 10.70
CA LYS A 283 9.40 21.42 10.69
C LYS A 283 10.87 21.25 10.30
N GLN A 284 11.36 20.03 10.09
CA GLN A 284 12.73 19.81 9.65
C GLN A 284 12.98 20.49 8.30
N LYS A 285 14.11 21.21 8.20
CA LYS A 285 14.51 21.95 6.99
C LYS A 285 15.73 21.30 6.36
N GLY A 286 15.75 21.20 5.03
CA GLY A 286 16.85 20.57 4.30
C GLY A 286 16.65 19.08 4.15
N ARG A 287 17.73 18.29 4.32
CA ARG A 287 17.66 16.83 4.21
C ARG A 287 16.85 16.27 5.38
N ASP A 288 15.90 15.38 5.10
CA ASP A 288 15.16 14.65 6.13
C ASP A 288 16.17 13.91 7.03
N PHE A 289 16.32 14.38 8.28
CA PHE A 289 17.21 13.78 9.28
C PHE A 289 16.45 12.79 10.16
N VAL A 290 15.20 13.14 10.51
CA VAL A 290 14.31 12.31 11.33
C VAL A 290 13.29 11.63 10.42
N GLY A 291 13.17 10.31 10.54
CA GLY A 291 12.22 9.48 9.81
C GLY A 291 11.46 8.56 10.76
N MET A 292 10.33 8.01 10.34
CA MET A 292 9.43 7.23 11.23
C MET A 292 10.09 6.08 12.02
N ARG A 293 11.24 5.57 11.55
CA ARG A 293 12.04 4.58 12.27
C ARG A 293 12.61 5.11 13.59
N ASP A 294 12.82 6.42 13.73
CA ASP A 294 13.27 7.04 14.98
C ASP A 294 12.14 7.13 16.02
N TYR A 295 10.88 7.05 15.57
CA TYR A 295 9.71 7.01 16.46
C TYR A 295 9.38 5.58 16.92
N TYR A 296 9.56 4.58 16.04
CA TYR A 296 9.29 3.17 16.32
C TYR A 296 10.19 2.62 17.42
#